data_AF-A0A7C5DA03-F1
#
_entry.id   AF-A0A7C5DA03-F1
#
_cell.length_a   1.000
_cell.length_b   1.000
_cell.length_c   1.000
_cell.angle_alpha   90.00
_cell.angle_beta   90.00
_cell.angle_gamma   90.00
#
_symmetry.space_group_name_H-M   'P 1'
#
loop_
_entity.id
_entity.type
_entity.pdbx_description
1 polymer ?
#
loop_
_entity_poly.entity_id
_entity_poly.type
_entity_poly.pdbx_seq_one_letter_code
_entity_poly.pdbx_strand_id
1 'polypeptide(L)'
;EEDPDEREAGKYGLSYVALDGEIGCMVNGAGLAMGTMDTINYMGGTPANFLDVGGKANAETVAKGFEIILKNPNVKAIFVNIFGGIVRCDRIANGILEATKMVDVHVPVVVRLDGTNAEEASEILKNANIANVIPATDLADGAQKAVAAAKGEL
;
A
#
# COMPACT_ATOMS: atom_id res chain seq x y z
N GLU A 1 23.91 -8.89 -10.10
CA GLU A 1 22.88 -9.87 -9.74
C GLU A 1 21.66 -9.08 -9.31
N GLU A 2 20.46 -9.47 -9.72
CA GLU A 2 19.21 -8.86 -9.25
C GLU A 2 18.98 -9.19 -7.78
N ASP A 3 18.43 -8.24 -7.03
CA ASP A 3 18.08 -8.44 -5.63
C ASP A 3 17.06 -9.59 -5.48
N PRO A 4 17.19 -10.49 -4.49
CA PRO A 4 16.28 -11.62 -4.32
C PRO A 4 14.80 -11.24 -4.22
N ASP A 5 14.49 -10.11 -3.58
CA ASP A 5 13.13 -9.62 -3.38
C ASP A 5 12.56 -9.00 -4.66
N GLU A 6 13.38 -8.28 -5.45
CA GLU A 6 13.00 -7.81 -6.78
C GLU A 6 12.68 -8.97 -7.72
N ARG A 7 13.50 -10.02 -7.70
CA ARG A 7 13.28 -11.22 -8.50
C ARG A 7 12.04 -11.98 -8.06
N GLU A 8 11.76 -12.02 -6.76
CA GLU A 8 10.53 -12.63 -6.25
C GLU A 8 9.29 -11.83 -6.67
N ALA A 9 9.32 -10.51 -6.50
CA ALA A 9 8.27 -9.60 -6.94
C ALA A 9 7.94 -9.81 -8.43
N GLY A 10 8.96 -9.91 -9.28
CA GLY A 10 8.80 -10.15 -10.71
C GLY A 10 8.01 -11.42 -11.07
N LYS A 11 8.09 -12.49 -10.25
CA LYS A 11 7.31 -13.73 -10.48
C LYS A 11 5.80 -13.52 -10.34
N TYR A 12 5.40 -12.50 -9.59
CA TYR A 12 4.01 -12.13 -9.36
C TYR A 12 3.57 -10.93 -10.21
N GLY A 13 4.41 -10.49 -11.15
CA GLY A 13 4.15 -9.31 -11.99
C GLY A 13 4.24 -8.00 -11.22
N LEU A 14 4.92 -8.00 -10.07
CA LEU A 14 5.16 -6.83 -9.24
C LEU A 14 6.51 -6.20 -9.62
N SER A 15 6.56 -4.87 -9.68
CA SER A 15 7.84 -4.15 -9.81
C SER A 15 8.21 -3.59 -8.45
N TYR A 16 9.23 -4.16 -7.82
CA TYR A 16 9.69 -3.78 -6.48
C TYR A 16 11.11 -3.22 -6.56
N VAL A 17 11.44 -2.25 -5.72
CA VAL A 17 12.81 -1.80 -5.43
C VAL A 17 12.88 -1.44 -3.96
N ALA A 18 13.85 -1.99 -3.23
CA ALA A 18 14.05 -1.68 -1.82
C ALA A 18 14.67 -0.28 -1.63
N LEU A 19 14.26 0.40 -0.56
CA LEU A 19 14.81 1.69 -0.11
C LEU A 19 15.08 1.63 1.40
N ASP A 20 15.82 2.62 1.90
CA ASP A 20 16.15 2.72 3.33
C ASP A 20 15.18 3.67 4.05
N GLY A 21 13.99 3.15 4.41
CA GLY A 21 12.93 3.90 5.05
C GLY A 21 11.99 3.05 5.89
N GLU A 22 10.96 3.69 6.44
CA GLU A 22 10.05 3.10 7.43
C GLU A 22 8.62 2.92 6.92
N ILE A 23 8.25 3.56 5.80
CA ILE A 23 6.90 3.50 5.25
C ILE A 23 6.89 2.67 3.97
N GLY A 24 6.33 1.47 4.05
CA GLY A 24 6.13 0.61 2.89
C GLY A 24 5.12 1.24 1.93
N CYS A 25 5.41 1.26 0.63
CA CYS A 25 4.49 1.81 -0.39
C CYS A 25 3.95 0.68 -1.25
N MET A 26 2.64 0.67 -1.53
CA MET A 26 2.03 -0.22 -2.52
C MET A 26 1.10 0.59 -3.42
N VAL A 27 1.41 0.63 -4.71
CA VAL A 27 0.76 1.55 -5.66
C VAL A 27 0.50 0.86 -6.98
N ASN A 28 -0.48 1.31 -7.77
CA ASN A 28 -0.63 0.91 -9.16
C ASN A 28 -0.17 2.02 -10.13
N GLY A 29 0.80 1.69 -10.97
CA GLY A 29 1.43 2.60 -11.93
C GLY A 29 2.68 3.30 -11.38
N ALA A 30 3.80 3.12 -12.08
CA ALA A 30 5.10 3.68 -11.70
C ALA A 30 5.09 5.20 -11.41
N GLY A 31 4.35 6.00 -12.20
CA GLY A 31 4.25 7.44 -11.99
C GLY A 31 3.57 7.81 -10.67
N LEU A 32 2.49 7.09 -10.31
CA LEU A 32 1.82 7.28 -9.02
C LEU A 32 2.70 6.80 -7.87
N ALA A 33 3.46 5.71 -8.07
CA ALA A 33 4.37 5.19 -7.07
C ALA A 33 5.46 6.20 -6.71
N MET A 34 6.10 6.81 -7.71
CA MET A 34 7.07 7.89 -7.50
C MET A 34 6.45 9.10 -6.78
N GLY A 35 5.30 9.57 -7.23
CA GLY A 35 4.61 10.69 -6.57
C GLY A 35 4.19 10.40 -5.12
N THR A 36 3.89 9.13 -4.81
CA THR A 36 3.54 8.69 -3.46
C THR A 36 4.77 8.77 -2.54
N MET A 37 5.91 8.23 -2.99
CA MET A 37 7.17 8.30 -2.25
C MET A 37 7.61 9.75 -2.03
N ASP A 38 7.51 10.60 -3.06
CA ASP A 38 7.83 12.03 -2.97
C ASP A 38 6.93 12.73 -1.95
N THR A 39 5.64 12.40 -1.91
CA THR A 39 4.69 12.99 -0.96
C THR A 39 4.98 12.53 0.48
N ILE A 40 5.31 11.25 0.69
CA ILE A 40 5.74 10.74 2.00
C ILE A 40 6.98 11.51 2.49
N ASN A 41 7.98 11.67 1.61
CA ASN A 41 9.21 12.39 1.93
C ASN A 41 8.93 13.86 2.24
N TYR A 42 8.08 14.51 1.43
CA TYR A 42 7.64 15.88 1.67
C TYR A 42 6.93 16.07 3.02
N MET A 43 6.16 15.07 3.47
CA MET A 43 5.50 15.06 4.78
C MET A 43 6.43 14.64 5.94
N GLY A 44 7.72 14.44 5.67
CA GLY A 44 8.74 14.12 6.67
C GLY A 44 8.79 12.65 7.10
N GLY A 45 8.29 11.73 6.28
CA GLY A 45 8.52 10.29 6.42
C GLY A 45 9.57 9.77 5.44
N THR A 46 9.90 8.49 5.54
CA THR A 46 10.87 7.84 4.65
C THR A 46 10.23 6.63 3.95
N PRO A 47 10.14 6.63 2.60
CA PRO A 47 9.63 5.48 1.88
C PRO A 47 10.61 4.31 1.98
N ALA A 48 10.11 3.13 2.36
CA ALA A 48 10.90 1.91 2.55
C ALA A 48 11.07 1.10 1.26
N ASN A 49 10.28 1.40 0.23
CA ASN A 49 10.34 0.72 -1.06
C ASN A 49 9.58 1.49 -2.13
N PHE A 50 9.89 1.17 -3.39
CA PHE A 50 8.98 1.30 -4.51
C PHE A 50 8.26 -0.05 -4.71
N LEU A 51 6.95 -0.03 -4.96
CA LEU A 51 6.20 -1.22 -5.39
C LEU A 51 5.05 -0.81 -6.30
N ASP A 52 5.12 -1.24 -7.56
CA ASP A 52 4.03 -1.16 -8.52
C ASP A 52 3.36 -2.53 -8.66
N VAL A 53 2.07 -2.63 -8.28
CA VAL A 53 1.24 -3.84 -8.44
C VAL A 53 0.59 -3.97 -9.83
N GLY A 54 0.80 -2.97 -10.70
CA GLY A 54 0.25 -2.90 -12.03
C GLY A 54 -1.26 -2.66 -12.08
N GLY A 55 -1.81 -2.61 -13.30
CA GLY A 55 -3.24 -2.31 -13.52
C GLY A 55 -4.22 -3.45 -13.23
N LYS A 56 -3.75 -4.61 -12.73
CA LYS A 56 -4.57 -5.83 -12.52
C LYS A 56 -4.45 -6.36 -11.09
N ALA A 57 -4.29 -5.48 -10.11
CA ALA A 57 -4.20 -5.85 -8.71
C ALA A 57 -5.40 -6.71 -8.26
N ASN A 58 -5.10 -7.81 -7.59
CA ASN A 58 -6.04 -8.74 -6.96
C ASN A 58 -5.54 -9.16 -5.56
N ALA A 59 -6.36 -9.90 -4.81
CA ALA A 59 -6.04 -10.30 -3.43
C ALA A 59 -4.69 -11.03 -3.29
N GLU A 60 -4.34 -11.93 -4.23
CA GLU A 60 -3.08 -12.67 -4.19
C GLU A 60 -1.87 -11.76 -4.42
N THR A 61 -1.94 -10.87 -5.43
CA THR A 61 -0.87 -9.92 -5.72
C THR A 61 -0.68 -8.89 -4.59
N VAL A 62 -1.77 -8.46 -3.95
CA VAL A 62 -1.73 -7.57 -2.78
C VAL A 62 -1.13 -8.28 -1.57
N ALA A 63 -1.54 -9.53 -1.30
CA ALA A 63 -0.95 -10.34 -0.23
C ALA A 63 0.56 -10.52 -0.44
N LYS A 64 1.00 -10.84 -1.66
CA LYS A 64 2.43 -10.95 -1.97
C LYS A 64 3.18 -9.63 -1.85
N GLY A 65 2.55 -8.52 -2.25
CA GLY A 65 3.09 -7.20 -1.99
C GLY A 65 3.30 -6.92 -0.50
N PHE A 66 2.35 -7.29 0.36
CA PHE A 66 2.52 -7.16 1.81
C PHE A 66 3.64 -8.06 2.34
N GLU A 67 3.71 -9.33 1.93
CA GLU A 67 4.79 -10.23 2.35
C GLU A 67 6.17 -9.66 2.00
N ILE A 68 6.35 -9.15 0.78
CA ILE A 68 7.63 -8.59 0.31
C ILE A 68 7.98 -7.31 1.10
N ILE A 69 7.04 -6.39 1.27
CA ILE A 69 7.27 -5.17 2.05
C ILE A 69 7.67 -5.50 3.50
N LEU A 70 6.97 -6.46 4.13
CA LEU A 70 7.17 -6.82 5.53
C LEU A 70 8.43 -7.65 5.79
N LYS A 71 9.16 -8.09 4.76
CA LYS A 71 10.51 -8.63 4.94
C LYS A 71 11.49 -7.59 5.46
N ASN A 72 11.25 -6.30 5.17
CA ASN A 72 12.06 -5.23 5.71
C ASN A 72 11.63 -4.91 7.15
N PRO A 73 12.46 -5.23 8.18
CA PRO A 73 12.09 -5.03 9.59
C PRO A 73 12.02 -3.54 10.00
N ASN A 74 12.50 -2.62 9.16
CA ASN A 74 12.41 -1.19 9.40
C ASN A 74 11.00 -0.65 9.12
N VAL A 75 10.17 -1.37 8.36
CA VAL A 75 8.81 -0.93 8.03
C VAL A 75 7.97 -0.83 9.32
N LYS A 76 7.39 0.36 9.55
CA LYS A 76 6.52 0.70 10.68
C LYS A 76 5.08 1.01 10.27
N ALA A 77 4.84 1.32 9.00
CA ALA A 77 3.51 1.49 8.42
C ALA A 77 3.54 1.17 6.93
N ILE A 78 2.38 0.86 6.35
CA ILE A 78 2.22 0.65 4.91
C ILE A 78 1.22 1.67 4.37
N PHE A 79 1.57 2.36 3.29
CA PHE A 79 0.67 3.20 2.53
C PHE A 79 0.29 2.53 1.21
N VAL A 80 -0.97 2.09 1.13
CA VAL A 80 -1.59 1.60 -0.10
C VAL A 80 -2.28 2.77 -0.79
N ASN A 81 -1.79 3.16 -1.96
CA ASN A 81 -2.37 4.24 -2.76
C ASN A 81 -2.71 3.72 -4.15
N ILE A 82 -3.99 3.44 -4.40
CA ILE A 82 -4.43 2.84 -5.66
C ILE A 82 -5.48 3.72 -6.34
N PHE A 83 -5.30 3.93 -7.63
CA PHE A 83 -6.25 4.61 -8.51
C PHE A 83 -7.00 3.58 -9.38
N GLY A 84 -8.28 3.37 -9.08
CA GLY A 84 -9.19 2.51 -9.82
C GLY A 84 -9.65 3.14 -11.13
N GLY A 85 -8.95 2.84 -12.22
CA GLY A 85 -9.42 3.14 -13.58
C GLY A 85 -10.44 2.10 -14.04
N ILE A 86 -9.96 1.14 -14.85
CA ILE A 86 -10.77 0.01 -15.34
C ILE A 86 -11.14 -0.96 -14.20
N VAL A 87 -10.24 -1.12 -13.23
CA VAL A 87 -10.51 -1.92 -12.03
C VAL A 87 -11.24 -1.04 -11.01
N ARG A 88 -12.37 -1.53 -10.51
CA ARG A 88 -13.19 -0.84 -9.51
C ARG A 88 -12.55 -0.93 -8.12
N CYS A 89 -12.56 0.17 -7.39
CA CYS A 89 -11.96 0.29 -6.05
C CYS A 89 -12.62 -0.64 -5.02
N ASP A 90 -13.91 -0.95 -5.14
CA ASP A 90 -14.61 -1.88 -4.25
C ASP A 90 -14.03 -3.30 -4.31
N ARG A 91 -13.63 -3.77 -5.49
CA ARG A 91 -12.93 -5.07 -5.65
C ARG A 91 -11.54 -5.03 -5.02
N ILE A 92 -10.85 -3.90 -5.14
CA ILE A 92 -9.51 -3.69 -4.57
C ILE A 92 -9.59 -3.64 -3.04
N ALA A 93 -10.56 -2.91 -2.48
CA ALA A 93 -10.81 -2.86 -1.05
C ALA A 93 -11.05 -4.26 -0.48
N ASN A 94 -11.92 -5.06 -1.10
CA ASN A 94 -12.12 -6.46 -0.68
C ASN A 94 -10.82 -7.27 -0.78
N GLY A 95 -10.05 -7.10 -1.86
CA GLY A 95 -8.76 -7.78 -2.01
C GLY A 95 -7.74 -7.41 -0.93
N ILE A 96 -7.70 -6.16 -0.48
CA ILE A 96 -6.87 -5.71 0.65
C ILE A 96 -7.33 -6.39 1.95
N LEU A 97 -8.64 -6.39 2.22
CA LEU A 97 -9.20 -7.03 3.42
C LEU A 97 -8.96 -8.55 3.46
N GLU A 98 -9.00 -9.21 2.30
CA GLU A 98 -8.65 -10.63 2.17
C GLU A 98 -7.14 -10.85 2.37
N ALA A 99 -6.29 -10.00 1.78
CA ALA A 99 -4.84 -10.04 1.96
C ALA A 99 -4.43 -9.88 3.43
N THR A 100 -5.06 -8.98 4.19
CA THR A 100 -4.80 -8.82 5.63
C THR A 100 -5.21 -10.03 6.49
N LYS A 101 -5.98 -10.98 5.93
CA LYS A 101 -6.30 -12.26 6.60
C LYS A 101 -5.34 -13.39 6.21
N MET A 102 -4.69 -13.26 5.06
CA MET A 102 -3.73 -14.23 4.53
C MET A 102 -2.31 -13.98 5.07
N VAL A 103 -1.98 -12.73 5.35
CA VAL A 103 -0.66 -12.28 5.79
C VAL A 103 -0.78 -11.65 7.18
N ASP A 104 0.17 -11.94 8.06
CA ASP A 104 0.26 -11.31 9.38
C ASP A 104 0.77 -9.86 9.27
N VAL A 105 -0.16 -8.95 8.97
CA VAL A 105 0.12 -7.52 8.85
C VAL A 105 0.05 -6.87 10.23
N HIS A 106 1.21 -6.80 10.88
CA HIS A 106 1.39 -6.31 12.24
C HIS A 106 1.65 -4.79 12.35
N VAL A 107 1.69 -4.08 11.21
CA VAL A 107 1.88 -2.62 11.13
C VAL A 107 0.63 -1.94 10.56
N PRO A 108 0.35 -0.66 10.90
CA PRO A 108 -0.78 0.07 10.33
C PRO A 108 -0.76 0.15 8.81
N VAL A 109 -1.91 -0.08 8.21
CA VAL A 109 -2.12 0.00 6.77
C VAL A 109 -3.01 1.20 6.46
N VAL A 110 -2.42 2.27 5.96
CA VAL A 110 -3.15 3.41 5.44
C VAL A 110 -3.57 3.13 4.01
N VAL A 111 -4.85 3.30 3.70
CA VAL A 111 -5.42 2.94 2.40
C VAL A 111 -6.12 4.14 1.78
N ARG A 112 -5.60 4.60 0.64
CA ARG A 112 -6.27 5.57 -0.24
C ARG A 112 -6.67 4.88 -1.54
N LEU A 113 -7.98 4.84 -1.80
CA LEU A 113 -8.56 4.35 -3.04
C LEU A 113 -9.29 5.51 -3.71
N ASP A 114 -9.01 5.76 -4.98
CA ASP A 114 -9.65 6.83 -5.76
C ASP A 114 -10.00 6.32 -7.16
N GLY A 115 -10.97 6.95 -7.83
CA GLY A 115 -11.49 6.53 -9.14
C GLY A 115 -12.81 5.76 -9.04
N THR A 116 -12.99 4.77 -9.92
CA THR A 116 -14.25 4.05 -10.08
C THR A 116 -14.66 3.32 -8.80
N ASN A 117 -15.83 3.64 -8.25
CA ASN A 117 -16.39 3.10 -7.01
C ASN A 117 -15.54 3.38 -5.75
N ALA A 118 -14.85 4.52 -5.70
CA ALA A 118 -14.05 4.91 -4.53
C ALA A 118 -14.91 5.12 -3.27
N GLU A 119 -16.12 5.66 -3.40
CA GLU A 119 -17.04 5.88 -2.28
C GLU A 119 -17.45 4.54 -1.63
N GLU A 120 -17.88 3.56 -2.43
CA GLU A 120 -18.24 2.23 -1.96
C GLU A 120 -17.05 1.50 -1.34
N ALA A 121 -15.85 1.67 -1.92
CA ALA A 121 -14.62 1.13 -1.36
C ALA A 121 -14.29 1.72 0.02
N SER A 122 -14.51 3.02 0.20
CA SER A 122 -14.36 3.69 1.49
C SER A 122 -15.31 3.13 2.54
N GLU A 123 -16.57 2.89 2.17
CA GLU A 123 -17.56 2.26 3.06
C GLU A 123 -17.17 0.82 3.42
N ILE A 124 -16.70 0.03 2.45
CA ILE A 124 -16.20 -1.33 2.68
C ILE A 124 -15.07 -1.33 3.71
N LEU A 125 -14.08 -0.46 3.55
CA LEU A 125 -12.94 -0.36 4.48
C LEU A 125 -13.38 0.08 5.89
N LYS A 126 -14.30 1.05 5.99
CA LYS A 126 -14.84 1.51 7.28
C LYS A 126 -15.65 0.41 7.99
N ASN A 127 -16.49 -0.32 7.24
CA ASN A 127 -17.37 -1.35 7.79
C ASN A 127 -16.62 -2.64 8.17
N ALA A 128 -15.45 -2.89 7.56
CA ALA A 128 -14.64 -4.07 7.90
C ALA A 128 -14.15 -4.07 9.35
N ASN A 129 -14.11 -2.90 10.01
CA ASN A 129 -13.74 -2.72 11.41
C ASN A 129 -12.41 -3.41 11.77
N ILE A 130 -11.45 -3.37 10.86
CA ILE A 130 -10.10 -3.89 11.08
C ILE A 130 -9.29 -2.76 11.73
N ALA A 131 -8.93 -2.94 13.00
CA ALA A 131 -8.23 -1.92 13.80
C ALA A 131 -6.94 -1.39 13.14
N ASN A 132 -6.31 -2.20 12.30
CA ASN A 132 -5.03 -1.88 11.66
C ASN A 132 -5.18 -1.27 10.25
N VAL A 133 -6.40 -1.00 9.77
CA VAL A 133 -6.65 -0.42 8.44
C VAL A 133 -7.24 0.97 8.57
N ILE A 134 -6.53 1.96 8.02
CA ILE A 134 -6.84 3.38 8.19
C ILE A 134 -7.21 3.97 6.82
N PRO A 135 -8.49 4.31 6.57
CA PRO A 135 -8.88 4.91 5.31
C PRO A 135 -8.38 6.36 5.20
N ALA A 136 -7.91 6.73 4.01
CA ALA A 136 -7.48 8.08 3.65
C ALA A 136 -8.33 8.66 2.51
N THR A 137 -8.55 9.97 2.54
CA THR A 137 -9.43 10.68 1.60
C THR A 137 -8.73 11.12 0.33
N ASP A 138 -7.46 11.52 0.45
CA ASP A 138 -6.64 11.96 -0.67
C ASP A 138 -5.16 11.59 -0.44
N LEU A 139 -4.31 11.94 -1.40
CA LEU A 139 -2.89 11.61 -1.34
C LEU A 139 -2.16 12.29 -0.17
N ALA A 140 -2.50 13.54 0.14
CA ALA A 140 -1.86 14.29 1.22
C ALA A 140 -2.30 13.75 2.59
N ASP A 141 -3.60 13.50 2.77
CA ASP A 141 -4.15 12.85 3.97
C ASP A 141 -3.55 11.45 4.18
N GLY A 142 -3.46 10.65 3.11
CA GLY A 142 -2.87 9.31 3.17
C GLY A 142 -1.38 9.33 3.55
N ALA A 143 -0.60 10.23 2.96
CA ALA A 143 0.80 10.39 3.32
C ALA A 143 0.98 10.87 4.77
N GLN A 144 0.22 11.88 5.21
CA GLN A 144 0.28 12.37 6.59
C GLN A 144 -0.08 11.27 7.60
N LYS A 145 -1.15 10.51 7.35
CA LYS A 145 -1.53 9.37 8.18
C LYS A 145 -0.47 8.28 8.20
N ALA A 146 0.17 8.01 7.06
CA ALA A 146 1.24 7.01 7.00
C ALA A 146 2.46 7.43 7.83
N VAL A 147 2.82 8.71 7.78
CA VAL A 147 3.89 9.27 8.62
C VAL A 147 3.53 9.22 10.11
N ALA A 148 2.32 9.64 10.48
CA ALA A 148 1.84 9.58 11.87
C ALA A 148 1.79 8.13 12.38
N ALA A 149 1.29 7.19 11.56
CA ALA A 149 1.26 5.78 11.88
C ALA A 149 2.66 5.19 12.10
N ALA A 150 3.62 5.52 11.23
CA ALA A 150 5.00 5.06 11.38
C ALA A 150 5.66 5.58 12.68
N LYS A 151 5.25 6.76 13.17
CA LYS A 151 5.70 7.35 14.44
C LYS A 151 4.93 6.84 15.67
N GLY A 152 3.88 6.03 15.48
CA GLY A 152 3.02 5.55 16.58
C GLY A 152 2.06 6.61 17.14
N GLU A 153 1.64 7.56 16.30
CA GLU A 153 0.78 8.69 16.69
C GLU A 153 -0.72 8.47 16.36
N LEU A 154 -1.10 7.28 15.87
CA LEU A 154 -2.47 6.88 15.50
C LEU A 154 -2.95 5.65 16.28
#